data_AF-A0A3D1QCW6-F1
#
_entry.id   AF-A0A3D1QCW6-F1
#
_cell.length_a   1.000
_cell.length_b   1.000
_cell.length_c   1.000
_cell.angle_alpha   90.00
_cell.angle_beta   90.00
_cell.angle_gamma   90.00
#
_symmetry.space_group_name_H-M   'P 1'
#
loop_
_entity.id
_entity.type
_entity.pdbx_description
1 polymer ?
#
loop_
_entity_poly.entity_id
_entity_poly.type
_entity_poly.pdbx_seq_one_letter_code
_entity_poly.pdbx_strand_id
1 'polypeptide(L)'
;MKKAISFNTIVITEEMKYDGVTILNYRIEYPQFESANYKKTIKAINQFYKDEALALQKNFRTKLYQMAVDQYLDDIKNGFPIHVFEALQTFEVTYNRACIISAYFDNYQYTGGAHGLTVRTSQTWNLKTGRRIKLRALYKCSGDYKTCIKK
;
A
#
# COMPACT_ATOMS: atom_id res chain seq x y z
N MET A 1 -2.01 -10.28 -29.56
CA MET A 1 -2.36 -9.99 -28.14
C MET A 1 -1.89 -8.58 -27.80
N LYS A 2 -2.67 -7.78 -27.05
CA LYS A 2 -2.20 -6.43 -26.63
C LYS A 2 -1.05 -6.58 -25.62
N LYS A 3 0.07 -5.91 -25.89
CA LYS A 3 1.29 -5.92 -25.06
C LYS A 3 1.00 -5.44 -23.63
N ALA A 4 1.70 -6.02 -22.66
CA ALA A 4 1.70 -5.55 -21.28
C ALA A 4 2.19 -4.10 -21.21
N ILE A 5 1.65 -3.33 -20.26
CA ILE A 5 2.02 -1.93 -20.00
C ILE A 5 3.27 -1.91 -19.12
N SER A 6 4.28 -1.11 -19.44
CA SER A 6 5.43 -0.97 -18.56
C SER A 6 5.05 -0.20 -17.29
N PHE A 7 5.79 -0.44 -16.22
CA PHE A 7 5.68 0.35 -15.00
C PHE A 7 7.05 0.48 -14.34
N ASN A 8 7.23 1.58 -13.62
CA ASN A 8 8.36 1.80 -12.73
C ASN A 8 7.87 1.70 -11.28
N THR A 9 8.76 1.29 -10.38
CA THR A 9 8.52 1.36 -8.94
C THR A 9 8.96 2.72 -8.41
N ILE A 10 8.04 3.44 -7.79
CA ILE A 10 8.36 4.66 -7.03
C ILE A 10 8.52 4.27 -5.57
N VAL A 11 9.54 4.84 -4.93
CA VAL A 11 9.89 4.55 -3.53
C VAL A 11 9.89 5.85 -2.74
N ILE A 12 9.22 5.85 -1.59
CA ILE A 12 9.32 6.88 -0.56
C ILE A 12 9.91 6.20 0.67
N THR A 13 10.97 6.75 1.25
CA THR A 13 11.59 6.20 2.46
C THR A 13 12.02 7.31 3.40
N GLU A 14 11.95 7.07 4.70
CA GLU A 14 12.45 7.99 5.71
C GLU A 14 12.85 7.24 6.98
N GLU A 15 13.94 7.69 7.60
CA GLU A 15 14.35 7.38 8.96
C GLU A 15 13.92 8.56 9.85
N MET A 16 13.12 8.30 10.88
CA MET A 16 12.62 9.31 11.80
C MET A 16 13.21 9.12 13.20
N LYS A 17 13.68 10.22 13.77
CA LYS A 17 14.37 10.25 15.06
C LYS A 17 13.62 11.06 16.10
N TYR A 18 13.75 10.65 17.35
CA TYR A 18 13.37 11.41 18.53
C TYR A 18 14.57 11.44 19.49
N ASP A 19 14.93 12.62 19.98
CA ASP A 19 16.09 12.82 20.85
C ASP A 19 17.42 12.22 20.30
N GLY A 20 17.62 12.35 18.99
CA GLY A 20 18.80 11.81 18.29
C GLY A 20 18.79 10.30 18.04
N VAL A 21 17.82 9.55 18.58
CA VAL A 21 17.66 8.11 18.41
C VAL A 21 16.65 7.80 17.31
N THR A 22 16.96 6.86 16.42
CA THR A 22 16.01 6.36 15.42
C THR A 22 14.90 5.58 16.12
N ILE A 23 13.64 5.96 15.88
CA ILE A 23 12.46 5.31 16.48
C ILE A 23 11.49 4.77 15.44
N LEU A 24 11.57 5.22 14.18
CA LEU A 24 10.73 4.74 13.09
C LEU A 24 11.48 4.75 11.77
N ASN A 25 11.48 3.62 11.07
CA ASN A 25 11.89 3.51 9.68
C ASN A 25 10.68 3.15 8.82
N TYR A 26 10.51 3.83 7.69
CA TYR A 26 9.50 3.40 6.73
C TYR A 26 9.96 3.42 5.27
N ARG A 27 9.33 2.55 4.48
CA ARG A 27 9.48 2.45 3.02
C ARG A 27 8.12 2.18 2.38
N ILE A 28 7.75 2.97 1.38
CA ILE A 28 6.50 2.85 0.64
C ILE A 28 6.83 2.69 -0.84
N GLU A 29 6.52 1.53 -1.39
CA GLU A 29 6.62 1.25 -2.83
C GLU A 29 5.24 1.30 -3.49
N TYR A 30 5.17 1.88 -4.68
CA TYR A 30 3.96 1.87 -5.50
C TYR A 30 4.27 1.98 -6.99
N PRO A 31 3.39 1.47 -7.86
CA PRO A 31 3.62 1.48 -9.31
C PRO A 31 3.30 2.83 -9.94
N GLN A 32 4.12 3.21 -10.92
CA GLN A 32 3.82 4.23 -11.91
C GLN A 32 3.79 3.58 -13.30
N PHE A 33 2.60 3.47 -13.89
CA PHE A 33 2.38 2.81 -15.17
C PHE A 33 2.62 3.77 -16.35
N GLU A 34 3.00 3.21 -17.50
CA GLU A 34 3.25 3.97 -18.73
C GLU A 34 2.57 3.34 -19.94
N SER A 35 1.72 4.11 -20.63
CA SER A 35 1.04 3.62 -21.83
C SER A 35 0.84 4.69 -22.88
N ALA A 36 1.25 4.40 -24.12
CA ALA A 36 0.96 5.24 -25.27
C ALA A 36 -0.53 5.26 -25.63
N ASN A 37 -1.24 4.14 -25.43
CA ASN A 37 -2.62 3.93 -25.88
C ASN A 37 -3.68 4.36 -24.86
N TYR A 38 -3.31 4.49 -23.58
CA TYR A 38 -4.24 4.76 -22.46
C TYR A 38 -3.82 5.95 -21.61
N LYS A 39 -3.18 6.98 -22.21
CA LYS A 39 -2.55 8.10 -21.50
C LYS A 39 -3.44 8.74 -20.41
N LYS A 40 -4.69 9.08 -20.75
CA LYS A 40 -5.63 9.70 -19.78
C LYS A 40 -5.97 8.77 -18.61
N THR A 41 -6.28 7.51 -18.91
CA THR A 41 -6.60 6.49 -17.90
C THR A 41 -5.40 6.22 -16.99
N ILE A 42 -4.21 6.05 -17.57
CA ILE A 42 -2.98 5.80 -16.83
C ILE A 42 -2.61 7.00 -15.96
N LYS A 43 -2.79 8.23 -16.43
CA LYS A 43 -2.61 9.43 -15.60
C LYS A 43 -3.50 9.38 -14.35
N ALA A 44 -4.77 9.02 -14.50
CA ALA A 44 -5.70 8.90 -13.37
C ALA A 44 -5.32 7.75 -12.41
N ILE A 45 -4.90 6.60 -12.94
CA ILE A 45 -4.46 5.45 -12.14
C ILE A 45 -3.18 5.78 -11.37
N ASN A 46 -2.20 6.41 -12.02
CA ASN A 46 -0.96 6.83 -11.36
C ASN A 46 -1.22 7.89 -10.29
N GLN A 47 -2.15 8.81 -10.53
CA GLN A 47 -2.55 9.79 -9.52
C GLN A 47 -3.18 9.09 -8.31
N PHE A 48 -4.05 8.10 -8.51
CA PHE A 48 -4.61 7.31 -7.42
C PHE A 48 -3.51 6.66 -6.56
N TYR A 49 -2.54 5.96 -7.15
CA TYR A 49 -1.48 5.32 -6.35
C TYR A 49 -0.58 6.32 -5.65
N LYS A 50 -0.30 7.46 -6.28
CA LYS A 50 0.45 8.56 -5.65
C LYS A 50 -0.31 9.11 -4.44
N ASP A 51 -1.61 9.36 -4.57
CA ASP A 51 -2.42 9.90 -3.48
C ASP A 51 -2.51 8.91 -2.30
N GLU A 52 -2.70 7.62 -2.57
CA GLU A 52 -2.68 6.58 -1.53
C GLU A 52 -1.31 6.50 -0.83
N ALA A 53 -0.20 6.57 -1.58
CA ALA A 53 1.14 6.56 -1.01
C ALA A 53 1.42 7.79 -0.13
N LEU A 54 0.98 8.98 -0.55
CA LEU A 54 1.12 10.21 0.24
C LEU A 54 0.22 10.21 1.48
N ALA A 55 -1.00 9.67 1.37
CA ALA A 55 -1.87 9.48 2.53
C ALA A 55 -1.28 8.50 3.54
N LEU A 56 -0.68 7.41 3.06
CA LEU A 56 0.03 6.45 3.91
C LEU A 56 1.26 7.09 4.57
N GLN A 57 2.07 7.81 3.81
CA GLN A 57 3.21 8.57 4.33
C GLN A 57 2.78 9.53 5.44
N LYS A 58 1.68 10.27 5.23
CA LYS A 58 1.12 11.16 6.24
C LYS A 58 0.72 10.39 7.51
N ASN A 59 0.10 9.22 7.38
CA ASN A 59 -0.24 8.39 8.54
C ASN A 59 1.01 7.90 9.28
N PHE A 60 2.07 7.51 8.58
CA PHE A 60 3.34 7.11 9.20
C PHE A 60 4.00 8.27 9.94
N ARG A 61 4.11 9.43 9.30
CA ARG A 61 4.72 10.64 9.89
C ARG A 61 3.93 11.25 11.05
N THR A 62 2.67 10.87 11.22
CA THR A 62 1.81 11.43 12.27
C THR A 62 1.49 10.37 13.32
N LYS A 63 0.60 9.43 13.00
CA LYS A 63 0.09 8.44 13.95
C LYS A 63 1.17 7.45 14.36
N LEU A 64 1.84 6.83 13.39
CA LEU A 64 2.85 5.81 13.70
C LEU A 64 4.06 6.42 14.40
N TYR A 65 4.50 7.59 13.96
CA TYR A 65 5.57 8.33 14.62
C TYR A 65 5.20 8.70 16.07
N GLN A 66 3.98 9.21 16.32
CA GLN A 66 3.56 9.51 17.69
C GLN A 66 3.57 8.25 18.57
N MET A 67 3.06 7.12 18.06
CA MET A 67 3.12 5.85 18.78
C MET A 67 4.56 5.41 19.09
N ALA A 68 5.49 5.62 18.16
CA ALA A 68 6.91 5.32 18.37
C ALA A 68 7.55 6.24 19.43
N VAL A 69 7.16 7.52 19.48
CA VAL A 69 7.60 8.46 20.52
C VAL A 69 7.05 8.04 21.89
N ASP A 70 5.77 7.69 21.98
CA ASP A 70 5.13 7.27 23.22
C ASP A 70 5.81 6.00 23.77
N GLN A 71 6.07 5.01 22.90
CA GLN A 71 6.80 3.80 23.26
C GLN A 71 8.24 4.10 23.70
N TYR A 72 8.95 4.99 23.00
CA TYR A 72 10.30 5.41 23.37
C TYR A 72 10.34 6.00 24.79
N LEU A 73 9.40 6.90 25.11
CA LEU A 73 9.34 7.54 26.42
C LEU A 73 9.04 6.51 27.52
N ASP A 74 8.15 5.56 27.26
CA ASP A 74 7.86 4.46 28.18
C ASP A 74 9.06 3.52 28.36
N ASP A 75 9.79 3.20 27.29
CA ASP A 75 10.99 2.36 27.35
C ASP A 75 12.08 3.03 28.20
N ILE A 76 12.35 4.32 27.99
CA ILE A 76 13.30 5.09 28.81
C ILE A 76 12.88 5.11 30.28
N LYS A 77 11.60 5.39 30.56
CA LYS A 77 11.07 5.47 31.92
C LYS A 77 11.23 4.16 32.68
N ASN A 78 11.08 3.02 32.00
CA ASN A 78 11.14 1.69 32.62
C ASN A 78 12.52 1.02 32.48
N GLY A 79 13.48 1.64 31.81
CA GLY A 79 14.80 1.08 31.57
C GLY A 79 14.82 -0.08 30.58
N PHE A 80 13.87 -0.10 29.63
CA PHE A 80 13.81 -1.11 28.57
C PHE A 80 14.69 -0.73 27.37
N PRO A 81 15.15 -1.71 26.58
CA PRO A 81 15.80 -1.44 25.30
C PRO A 81 14.85 -0.70 24.36
N ILE A 82 15.34 0.33 23.67
CA ILE A 82 14.56 1.07 22.68
C ILE A 82 14.25 0.19 21.48
N HIS A 83 12.96 0.10 21.13
CA HIS A 83 12.50 -0.59 19.93
C HIS A 83 12.29 0.38 18.77
N VAL A 84 12.87 0.07 17.61
CA VAL A 84 12.62 0.82 16.38
C VAL A 84 11.38 0.27 15.69
N PHE A 85 10.41 1.12 15.42
CA PHE A 85 9.24 0.75 14.62
C PHE A 85 9.64 0.63 13.16
N GLU A 86 9.01 -0.31 12.45
CA GLU A 86 9.23 -0.51 11.02
C GLU A 86 7.91 -0.52 10.27
N ALA A 87 7.85 0.17 9.14
CA ALA A 87 6.71 0.10 8.24
C ALA A 87 7.14 -0.07 6.78
N LEU A 88 6.63 -1.09 6.12
CA LEU A 88 6.97 -1.44 4.75
C LEU A 88 5.70 -1.65 3.93
N GLN A 89 5.55 -0.88 2.85
CA GLN A 89 4.59 -1.20 1.80
C GLN A 89 5.32 -1.67 0.54
N THR A 90 4.99 -2.86 0.08
CA THR A 90 5.41 -3.42 -1.23
C THR A 90 4.19 -3.68 -2.10
N PHE A 91 4.41 -3.92 -3.40
CA PHE A 91 3.34 -4.29 -4.31
C PHE A 91 3.80 -5.34 -5.32
N GLU A 92 2.84 -6.08 -5.88
CA GLU A 92 3.06 -6.96 -7.02
C GLU A 92 1.96 -6.77 -8.05
N VAL A 93 2.35 -6.59 -9.32
CA VAL A 93 1.42 -6.57 -10.46
C VAL A 93 1.19 -8.00 -10.94
N THR A 94 0.09 -8.60 -10.51
CA THR A 94 -0.25 -10.00 -10.79
C THR A 94 -0.91 -10.19 -12.16
N TYR A 95 -1.46 -9.14 -12.76
CA TYR A 95 -2.07 -9.19 -14.09
C TYR A 95 -1.86 -7.89 -14.86
N ASN A 96 -1.38 -7.99 -16.11
CA ASN A 96 -1.14 -6.83 -16.96
C ASN A 96 -1.28 -7.17 -18.44
N ARG A 97 -2.50 -7.49 -18.85
CA ARG A 97 -2.82 -7.86 -20.24
C ARG A 97 -4.29 -7.59 -20.51
N ALA A 98 -4.71 -7.71 -21.78
CA ALA A 98 -6.12 -7.58 -22.17
C ALA A 98 -6.81 -6.27 -21.69
N CYS A 99 -6.07 -5.17 -21.59
CA CYS A 99 -6.54 -3.88 -21.06
C CYS A 99 -6.94 -3.92 -19.58
N ILE A 100 -6.40 -4.86 -18.81
CA ILE A 100 -6.63 -5.00 -17.36
C ILE A 100 -5.28 -4.97 -16.66
N ILE A 101 -5.22 -4.22 -15.55
CA ILE A 101 -4.11 -4.23 -14.61
C ILE A 101 -4.65 -4.70 -13.27
N SER A 102 -4.02 -5.68 -12.63
CA SER A 102 -4.30 -6.10 -11.26
C SER A 102 -3.01 -6.07 -10.47
N ALA A 103 -3.06 -5.47 -9.29
CA ALA A 103 -1.96 -5.45 -8.34
C ALA A 103 -2.49 -5.64 -6.92
N TYR A 104 -1.67 -6.27 -6.08
CA TYR A 104 -1.88 -6.27 -4.64
C TYR A 104 -0.75 -5.51 -3.94
N PHE A 105 -1.04 -5.04 -2.74
CA PHE A 105 -0.12 -4.29 -1.89
C PHE A 105 -0.09 -4.95 -0.52
N ASP A 106 1.09 -5.21 0.00
CA ASP A 106 1.30 -5.63 1.38
C ASP A 106 1.82 -4.47 2.19
N ASN A 107 1.11 -4.13 3.27
CA ASN A 107 1.51 -3.12 4.23
C ASN A 107 1.85 -3.81 5.55
N TYR A 108 3.13 -4.04 5.76
CA TYR A 108 3.70 -4.59 6.97
C TYR A 108 4.03 -3.47 7.97
N GLN A 109 3.67 -3.66 9.23
CA GLN A 109 4.06 -2.77 10.32
C GLN A 109 4.51 -3.58 11.54
N TYR A 110 5.65 -3.21 12.10
CA TYR A 110 6.15 -3.65 13.38
C TYR A 110 6.18 -2.47 14.35
N THR A 111 5.46 -2.61 15.47
CA THR A 111 5.28 -1.56 16.47
C THR A 111 5.68 -2.06 17.87
N GLY A 112 6.68 -2.93 17.94
CA GLY A 112 7.04 -3.68 19.15
C GLY A 112 6.32 -5.03 19.29
N GLY A 113 6.66 -5.79 20.34
CA GLY A 113 6.11 -7.13 20.61
C GLY A 113 6.83 -8.25 19.85
N ALA A 114 6.21 -9.44 19.77
CA ALA A 114 6.84 -10.63 19.21
C ALA A 114 6.87 -10.65 17.67
N HIS A 115 5.95 -9.94 17.00
CA HIS A 115 5.84 -9.94 15.55
C HIS A 115 5.14 -8.68 15.04
N GLY A 116 5.37 -8.35 13.76
CA GLY A 116 4.59 -7.34 13.06
C GLY A 116 3.26 -7.87 12.53
N LEU A 117 2.52 -7.02 11.82
CA LEU A 117 1.26 -7.33 11.16
C LEU A 117 1.32 -6.91 9.70
N THR A 118 0.81 -7.75 8.80
CA THR A 118 0.66 -7.41 7.38
C THR A 118 -0.81 -7.29 7.00
N VAL A 119 -1.18 -6.16 6.40
CA VAL A 119 -2.48 -5.96 5.76
C VAL A 119 -2.29 -5.96 4.25
N ARG A 120 -2.98 -6.88 3.56
CA ARG A 120 -2.98 -6.95 2.09
C ARG A 120 -4.20 -6.26 1.50
N THR A 121 -3.99 -5.38 0.52
CA THR A 121 -5.06 -4.80 -0.32
C THR A 121 -4.83 -5.09 -1.79
N SER A 122 -5.84 -4.88 -2.63
CA SER A 122 -5.67 -5.04 -4.09
C SER A 122 -6.58 -4.13 -4.90
N GLN A 123 -6.12 -3.78 -6.09
CA GLN A 123 -6.89 -3.03 -7.07
C GLN A 123 -6.76 -3.67 -8.45
N THR A 124 -7.91 -3.85 -9.10
CA THR A 124 -7.98 -4.30 -10.49
C THR A 124 -8.63 -3.20 -11.33
N TRP A 125 -7.96 -2.77 -12.40
CA TRP A 125 -8.34 -1.66 -13.27
C TRP A 125 -8.68 -2.15 -14.67
N ASN A 126 -9.78 -1.66 -15.22
CA ASN A 126 -10.07 -1.78 -16.65
C ASN A 126 -9.63 -0.50 -17.34
N LEU A 127 -8.65 -0.60 -18.24
CA LEU A 127 -8.02 0.54 -18.90
C LEU A 127 -8.89 1.19 -19.98
N LYS A 128 -9.83 0.42 -20.56
CA LYS A 128 -10.77 0.95 -21.55
C LYS A 128 -11.78 1.88 -20.89
N THR A 129 -12.24 1.54 -19.68
CA THR A 129 -13.25 2.32 -18.95
C THR A 129 -12.66 3.28 -17.93
N GLY A 130 -11.39 3.06 -17.52
CA GLY A 130 -10.73 3.78 -16.43
C GLY A 130 -11.30 3.48 -15.05
N ARG A 131 -12.09 2.41 -14.91
CA ARG A 131 -12.78 2.06 -13.65
C ARG A 131 -12.14 0.86 -12.98
N ARG A 132 -12.18 0.86 -11.64
CA ARG A 132 -11.88 -0.34 -10.84
C ARG A 132 -12.94 -1.41 -11.06
N ILE A 133 -12.48 -2.63 -11.30
CA ILE A 133 -13.33 -3.82 -11.34
C ILE A 133 -13.60 -4.22 -9.90
N LYS A 134 -14.87 -4.16 -9.50
CA LYS A 134 -15.34 -4.62 -8.19
C LYS A 134 -15.71 -6.10 -8.25
N LEU A 135 -15.60 -6.81 -7.14
CA LEU A 135 -15.94 -8.24 -7.04
C LEU A 135 -17.35 -8.57 -7.58
N ARG A 136 -18.35 -7.73 -7.26
CA ARG A 136 -19.73 -7.85 -7.79
C ARG A 136 -19.80 -7.86 -9.32
N ALA A 137 -18.85 -7.24 -10.03
CA ALA A 137 -18.84 -7.22 -11.49
C ALA A 137 -18.30 -8.53 -12.11
N LEU A 138 -17.70 -9.40 -11.31
CA LEU A 138 -17.08 -10.66 -11.76
C LEU A 138 -17.98 -11.88 -11.57
N TYR A 139 -19.10 -11.73 -10.85
CA TYR A 139 -19.99 -12.84 -10.54
C TYR A 139 -21.46 -12.44 -10.71
N LYS A 140 -22.27 -13.35 -11.25
CA LYS A 140 -23.73 -13.20 -11.32
C LYS A 140 -24.36 -14.02 -10.19
N CYS A 141 -24.83 -13.33 -9.15
CA CYS A 141 -25.59 -13.91 -8.04
C CYS A 141 -27.00 -13.30 -8.08
N SER A 142 -28.04 -14.10 -7.90
CA SER A 142 -29.43 -13.61 -7.81
C SER A 142 -29.70 -12.82 -6.52
N GLY A 143 -28.81 -12.92 -5.51
CA GLY A 143 -28.86 -12.19 -4.23
C GLY A 143 -27.57 -11.43 -3.91
N ASP A 144 -27.29 -11.20 -2.61
CA ASP A 144 -26.02 -10.59 -2.17
C ASP A 144 -24.84 -11.47 -2.62
N TYR A 145 -23.94 -10.91 -3.43
CA TYR A 145 -22.76 -11.63 -3.91
C TYR A 145 -21.92 -12.24 -2.79
N LYS A 146 -21.97 -11.70 -1.56
CA LYS A 146 -21.29 -12.29 -0.40
C LYS A 146 -21.81 -13.69 -0.08
N THR A 147 -23.11 -13.96 -0.21
CA THR A 147 -23.68 -15.29 0.07
C THR A 147 -23.27 -16.32 -0.98
N CYS A 148 -23.04 -15.88 -2.22
CA CYS A 148 -22.51 -16.73 -3.28
C CYS A 148 -21.01 -17.06 -3.11
N ILE A 149 -20.26 -16.28 -2.32
CA ILE A 149 -18.80 -16.40 -2.18
C ILE A 149 -18.41 -17.02 -0.84
N LYS A 150 -19.13 -16.68 0.23
CA LYS A 150 -18.99 -17.31 1.54
C LYS A 150 -19.76 -18.63 1.51
N LYS A 151 -19.04 -19.72 1.28
CA LYS A 151 -19.53 -21.06 1.62
C LYS A 151 -19.27 -21.31 3.10
#